data_AF-A0A9D8CZQ1-F1
#
_entry.id   AF-A0A9D8CZQ1-F1
#
_cell.length_a   1.000
_cell.length_b   1.000
_cell.length_c   1.000
_cell.angle_alpha   90.00
_cell.angle_beta   90.00
_cell.angle_gamma   90.00
#
_symmetry.space_group_name_H-M   'P 1'
#
loop_
_entity.id
_entity.type
_entity.pdbx_description
1 polymer ?
#
loop_
_entity_poly.entity_id
_entity_poly.type
_entity_poly.pdbx_seq_one_letter_code
_entity_poly.pdbx_strand_id
1 'polypeptide(L)' 'MLQEFKKFAMRGNVVDLAIGVIIGVAFGKIVDSLVNDIFMPIIGRIFGNLDFSNYFIGLTSAAN' A
#
# COMPACT_ATOMS: atom_id res chain seq x y z
N MET A 1 -36.44 5.74 -1.90
CA MET A 1 -34.96 5.87 -1.88
C MET A 1 -34.28 5.13 -0.73
N LEU A 2 -34.45 5.54 0.54
CA LEU A 2 -33.71 4.92 1.66
C LEU A 2 -34.04 3.43 1.88
N GLN A 3 -35.31 3.07 1.73
CA GLN A 3 -35.78 1.67 1.83
C GLN A 3 -35.28 0.81 0.65
N GLU A 4 -35.24 1.36 -0.56
CA GLU A 4 -34.70 0.69 -1.75
C GLU A 4 -33.19 0.54 -1.68
N PHE A 5 -32.49 1.55 -1.16
CA PHE A 5 -31.05 1.48 -0.90
C PHE A 5 -30.74 0.43 0.18
N LYS A 6 -31.52 0.37 1.26
CA LYS A 6 -31.39 -0.70 2.26
C LYS A 6 -31.58 -2.07 1.62
N LYS A 7 -32.61 -2.23 0.78
CA LYS A 7 -32.87 -3.49 0.07
C LYS A 7 -31.79 -3.85 -0.95
N PHE A 8 -31.13 -2.85 -1.54
CA PHE A 8 -29.99 -3.00 -2.44
C PHE A 8 -28.69 -3.35 -1.69
N ALA A 9 -28.40 -2.66 -0.59
CA ALA A 9 -27.24 -2.87 0.25
C ALA A 9 -27.29 -4.20 1.00
N MET A 10 -28.48 -4.69 1.36
CA MET A 10 -28.67 -6.00 1.98
C MET A 10 -28.55 -7.17 1.00
N ARG A 11 -28.22 -6.93 -0.28
CA ARG A 11 -27.90 -8.00 -1.23
C ARG A 11 -26.54 -8.59 -0.84
N GLY A 12 -26.50 -9.89 -0.52
CA GLY A 12 -25.27 -10.58 -0.10
C GLY A 12 -24.06 -10.30 -1.00
N ASN A 13 -24.22 -10.38 -2.32
CA ASN A 13 -23.14 -10.10 -3.28
C ASN A 13 -22.50 -8.70 -3.14
N VAL A 14 -23.28 -7.68 -2.75
CA VAL A 14 -22.76 -6.30 -2.57
C VAL A 14 -22.05 -6.16 -1.22
N VAL A 15 -22.59 -6.79 -0.17
CA VAL A 15 -22.00 -6.79 1.18
C VAL A 15 -20.67 -7.54 1.17
N ASP A 16 -20.63 -8.74 0.58
CA ASP A 16 -19.44 -9.58 0.54
C ASP A 16 -18.33 -8.92 -0.29
N LEU A 17 -18.69 -8.27 -1.40
CA LEU A 17 -17.76 -7.46 -2.19
C LEU A 17 -17.20 -6.29 -1.38
N ALA A 18 -18.04 -5.54 -0.67
CA ALA A 18 -17.62 -4.41 0.14
C ALA A 18 -16.67 -4.84 1.27
N ILE A 19 -16.98 -5.95 1.95
CA ILE A 19 -16.11 -6.54 2.98
C ILE A 19 -14.76 -6.94 2.37
N GLY A 20 -14.76 -7.59 1.21
CA GLY A 20 -13.53 -7.99 0.51
C GLY A 20 -12.62 -6.81 0.17
N VAL A 21 -13.19 -5.69 -0.31
CA VAL A 21 -12.42 -4.48 -0.62
C VAL A 21 -11.85 -3.84 0.64
N ILE A 22 -12.63 -3.73 1.72
CA ILE A 22 -12.18 -3.14 2.99
C ILE A 22 -11.02 -3.95 3.58
N ILE A 23 -11.15 -5.28 3.60
CA ILE A 23 -10.10 -6.18 4.07
C ILE A 23 -8.87 -6.06 3.18
N GLY A 24 -9.04 -6.04 1.85
CA GLY A 24 -7.92 -5.88 0.91
C GLY A 24 -7.12 -4.60 1.14
N VAL A 25 -7.81 -3.47 1.33
CA VAL A 25 -7.16 -2.18 1.59
C VAL A 25 -6.48 -2.15 2.96
N ALA A 26 -7.12 -2.67 4.00
CA ALA A 26 -6.54 -2.72 5.34
C ALA A 26 -5.34 -3.66 5.41
N PHE A 27 -5.43 -4.83 4.76
CA PHE A 27 -4.36 -5.82 4.74
C PHE A 27 -3.14 -5.34 3.94
N GLY A 28 -3.35 -4.57 2.86
CA GLY A 28 -2.26 -3.92 2.14
C GLY A 28 -1.37 -3.09 3.06
N LYS A 29 -1.96 -2.26 3.94
CA LYS A 29 -1.20 -1.46 4.91
C LYS A 29 -0.41 -2.31 5.92
N ILE A 30 -0.95 -3.47 6.30
CA ILE A 30 -0.26 -4.42 7.19
C ILE A 30 0.97 -5.00 6.48
N VAL A 31 0.82 -5.39 5.22
CA VAL A 31 1.92 -5.90 4.40
C VAL A 31 2.96 -4.79 4.17
N ASP A 32 2.53 -3.57 3.87
CA ASP A 32 3.44 -2.43 3.66
C ASP A 32 4.27 -2.12 4.92
N SER A 33 3.65 -2.07 6.10
CA SER A 33 4.38 -1.89 7.36
C SER A 33 5.33 -3.05 7.63
N LEU A 34 4.91 -4.29 7.38
CA LEU A 34 5.80 -5.45 7.52
C LEU A 34 7.03 -5.33 6.60
N VAL A 35 6.84 -4.93 5.34
CA VAL A 35 7.93 -4.73 4.38
C VAL A 35 8.85 -3.60 4.84
N ASN A 36 8.30 -2.44 5.17
CA ASN A 36 9.09 -1.26 5.53
C ASN A 36 9.80 -1.38 6.88
N ASP A 37 9.16 -2.00 7.87
CA ASP A 37 9.65 -2.00 9.25
C ASP A 37 10.52 -3.23 9.55
N ILE A 38 10.32 -4.35 8.83
CA ILE A 38 11.09 -5.59 9.05
C ILE A 38 12.01 -5.90 7.88
N PHE A 39 11.50 -5.91 6.64
CA PHE A 39 12.31 -6.35 5.50
C PHE A 39 13.30 -5.29 5.02
N MET A 40 12.89 -4.03 4.88
CA MET A 40 13.76 -2.94 4.40
C MET A 40 15.01 -2.71 5.26
N PRO A 41 14.98 -2.77 6.61
CA PRO A 41 16.19 -2.69 7.42
C PRO A 41 17.15 -3.87 7.22
N ILE A 42 16.62 -5.08 7.03
CA ILE A 42 17.42 -6.28 6.80
C ILE A 42 18.08 -6.21 5.42
N ILE A 43 17.33 -5.86 4.39
CA ILE A 43 17.83 -5.68 3.02
C ILE A 43 18.85 -4.52 3.00
N GLY A 44 18.54 -3.39 3.63
CA GLY A 44 19.44 -2.23 3.73
C GLY A 44 20.76 -2.56 4.44
N ARG A 45 20.74 -3.47 5.43
CA ARG A 45 21.96 -3.94 6.12
C ARG A 45 22.80 -4.90 5.27
N ILE A 46 22.17 -5.71 4.42
CA ILE A 46 22.86 -6.69 3.56
C ILE A 46 23.43 -6.03 2.31
N PHE A 47 22.68 -5.14 1.67
CA PHE A 47 23.07 -4.48 0.42
C PHE A 47 23.77 -3.12 0.63
N GLY A 48 23.91 -2.66 1.88
CA GLY A 48 24.68 -1.49 2.25
C GLY A 48 23.97 -0.16 1.93
N ASN A 49 23.06 0.27 2.83
CA ASN A 49 22.50 1.64 2.87
C ASN A 49 22.01 2.19 1.52
N LEU A 50 21.34 1.37 0.70
CA LEU A 50 20.53 1.92 -0.38
C LEU A 50 19.28 2.57 0.23
N ASP A 51 19.40 3.85 0.56
CA ASP A 51 18.25 4.70 0.87
C ASP A 51 17.52 5.01 -0.45
N PHE A 52 16.58 4.14 -0.81
CA PHE A 52 15.71 4.32 -1.98
C PHE A 52 14.78 5.54 -1.86
N SER A 53 14.73 6.21 -0.70
CA SER A 53 14.02 7.47 -0.52
C SER A 53 14.78 8.65 -1.14
N ASN A 54 16.11 8.55 -1.25
CA ASN A 54 16.99 9.60 -1.75
C ASN A 54 17.84 9.17 -2.96
N TYR A 55 17.49 8.05 -3.61
CA TYR A 55 18.22 7.54 -4.77
C TYR A 55 17.85 8.31 -6.05
N PHE A 56 18.24 9.58 -6.13
CA PHE A 56 18.20 10.35 -7.37
C PHE A 56 19.62 10.50 -7.92
N ILE A 57 19.82 10.08 -9.17
CA ILE A 57 21.03 10.43 -9.93
C ILE A 57 20.80 11.83 -10.48
N GLY A 58 21.44 12.84 -9.89
CA GLY A 58 21.44 14.19 -10.43
C GLY A 58 22.13 14.20 -11.80
N LEU A 59 21.35 14.32 -12.88
CA LEU A 59 21.86 14.40 -14.26
C LEU A 59 22.53 15.74 -14.59
N THR A 60 22.89 16.57 -13.59
CA THR A 60 23.61 17.82 -13.84
C THR A 60 25.10 17.56 -13.93
N SER A 61 25.55 17.27 -15.16
CA SER A 61 26.94 17.47 -15.55
C SER A 61 27.29 18.94 -15.29
N ALA A 62 28.47 19.19 -14.72
CA ALA A 62 28.98 20.51 -14.43
C ALA A 62 28.87 21.43 -15.67
N ALA A 63 27.99 22.43 -15.61
CA ALA A 63 28.00 23.56 -16.53
C ALA A 63 29.05 24.55 -16.02
N ASN A 64 30.28 24.37 -16.51
CA ASN A 64 31.24 25.44 -16.68
C ASN A 64 31.07 26.03 -18.08
#